data_AF-A0A3A8SQI7-F1
#
_entry.id   AF-A0A3A8SQI7-F1
#
_cell.length_a   1.000
_cell.length_b   1.000
_cell.length_c   1.000
_cell.angle_alpha   90.00
_cell.angle_beta   90.00
_cell.angle_gamma   90.00
#
_symmetry.space_group_name_H-M   'P 1'
#
loop_
_entity.id
_entity.type
_entity.pdbx_description
1 polymer ?
#
loop_
_entity_poly.entity_id
_entity_poly.type
_entity_poly.pdbx_seq_one_letter_code
_entity_poly.pdbx_strand_id
1 'polypeptide(L)'
;MSLRPVEFGEVVAEAAARLVGAVAQKAWCPLPRLAYVELRVPGRSVVLCLCAEGELSRLSVAEDRFPTPGEPAPFQRWLRQELTGFKLQAARYLEESRAIVLEFDREGVRRRLVMEVGAPGGLLLLSDNNRVLMLSGEGFGPRRNLYPGAQWSPPEPVSAEALAKGRAQPSRLEPKEDDTLPRLQAAERVLGQKDRTSRADTIRRRLAQPYRARLKRSSRTLEKVRAETQRGPEAEKHREVGELLAQNLHRLKRGASQVTLTSYTEAGVEEVQVKLDPKRTPKEEADWHFHQYRRLLRGVEQARHREAELAREVAHAQTALSQIEAMDDAALLAQVEVLQVTQGEEGPKGGLPFKEYVGHGGARIWVGRGAEDNDQLTFKVARPWHLWLHARGLPGSHVVVPVEKNAEVAQEVLLDAAHLALHHSGAKGEPRGEVSYMPVKFVRKLKGAAPGQVTYAREKTFVVRMEPERLERLLKSRHGDPGSLS
;
A
#
# COMPACT_ATOMS: atom_id res chain seq x y z
N MET A 1 -25.58 3.63 7.17
CA MET A 1 -26.99 3.22 7.02
C MET A 1 -27.36 3.58 5.60
N SER A 2 -27.41 2.59 4.70
CA SER A 2 -27.78 2.77 3.29
C SER A 2 -29.24 3.19 3.15
N LEU A 3 -29.74 3.38 1.92
CA LEU A 3 -31.18 3.39 1.72
C LEU A 3 -31.79 2.05 2.14
N ARG A 4 -33.01 2.13 2.68
CA ARG A 4 -33.87 1.00 3.06
C ARG A 4 -34.57 0.45 1.80
N PRO A 5 -35.08 -0.80 1.82
CA PRO A 5 -35.83 -1.34 0.67
C PRO A 5 -37.01 -0.47 0.23
N VAL A 6 -37.78 0.09 1.17
CA VAL A 6 -38.88 1.02 0.88
C VAL A 6 -38.38 2.28 0.18
N GLU A 7 -37.28 2.85 0.67
CA GLU A 7 -36.67 4.05 0.10
C GLU A 7 -36.10 3.79 -1.30
N PHE A 8 -35.49 2.62 -1.54
CA PHE A 8 -35.08 2.20 -2.88
C PHE A 8 -36.28 2.07 -3.84
N GLY A 9 -37.40 1.52 -3.35
CA GLY A 9 -38.66 1.47 -4.09
C GLY A 9 -39.15 2.87 -4.48
N GLU A 10 -39.18 3.81 -3.51
CA GLU A 10 -39.60 5.20 -3.74
C GLU A 10 -38.74 5.91 -4.78
N VAL A 11 -37.42 5.87 -4.65
CA VAL A 11 -36.51 6.59 -5.57
C VAL A 11 -36.49 5.97 -6.97
N VAL A 12 -36.61 4.64 -7.09
CA VAL A 12 -36.64 3.98 -8.40
C VAL A 12 -37.98 4.19 -9.09
N ALA A 13 -39.09 4.17 -8.35
CA ALA A 13 -40.41 4.50 -8.89
C ALA A 13 -40.45 5.95 -9.40
N GLU A 14 -39.87 6.90 -8.67
CA GLU A 14 -39.73 8.28 -9.12
C GLU A 14 -38.85 8.40 -10.37
N ALA A 15 -37.70 7.71 -10.41
CA ALA A 15 -36.83 7.68 -11.59
C ALA A 15 -37.57 7.12 -12.82
N ALA A 16 -38.33 6.04 -12.66
CA ALA A 16 -39.16 5.47 -13.73
C ALA A 16 -40.23 6.46 -14.21
N ALA A 17 -40.90 7.16 -13.29
CA ALA A 17 -41.97 8.09 -13.62
C ALA A 17 -41.49 9.40 -14.26
N ARG A 18 -40.33 9.92 -13.83
CA ARG A 18 -39.87 11.29 -14.18
C ARG A 18 -38.65 11.34 -15.10
N LEU A 19 -37.87 10.27 -15.23
CA LEU A 19 -36.63 10.25 -16.01
C LEU A 19 -36.68 9.33 -17.23
N VAL A 20 -37.70 8.50 -17.40
CA VAL A 20 -37.89 7.73 -18.65
C VAL A 20 -38.04 8.71 -19.82
N GLY A 21 -37.37 8.40 -20.93
CA GLY A 21 -37.19 9.28 -22.09
C GLY A 21 -35.95 10.19 -22.01
N ALA A 22 -35.31 10.31 -20.84
CA ALA A 22 -34.09 11.11 -20.71
C ALA A 22 -32.92 10.48 -21.47
N VAL A 23 -32.08 11.33 -22.08
CA VAL A 23 -30.91 10.88 -22.86
C VAL A 23 -29.66 10.94 -21.98
N ALA A 24 -28.92 9.84 -21.87
CA ALA A 24 -27.62 9.85 -21.19
C ALA A 24 -26.59 10.64 -22.01
N GLN A 25 -26.02 11.70 -21.41
CA GLN A 25 -25.05 12.57 -22.07
C GLN A 25 -23.62 12.23 -21.66
N LYS A 26 -23.38 12.11 -20.35
CA LYS A 26 -22.06 11.88 -19.78
C LYS A 26 -22.14 10.88 -18.64
N ALA A 27 -21.03 10.19 -18.41
CA ALA A 27 -20.89 9.29 -17.29
C ALA A 27 -19.52 9.46 -16.61
N TRP A 28 -19.51 9.27 -15.30
CA TRP A 28 -18.31 9.28 -14.46
C TRP A 28 -18.35 8.08 -13.50
N CYS A 29 -17.19 7.52 -13.19
CA CYS A 29 -17.01 6.49 -12.17
C CYS A 29 -15.76 6.85 -11.35
N PRO A 30 -15.86 7.84 -10.44
CA PRO A 30 -14.71 8.32 -9.68
C PRO A 30 -14.14 7.26 -8.73
N LEU A 31 -14.97 6.32 -8.26
CA LEU A 31 -14.57 5.25 -7.36
C LEU A 31 -15.22 3.92 -7.78
N PRO A 32 -14.66 2.75 -7.42
CA PRO A 32 -15.11 1.46 -7.93
C PRO A 32 -16.60 1.14 -7.73
N ARG A 33 -17.25 1.68 -6.70
CA ARG A 33 -18.67 1.46 -6.39
C ARG A 33 -19.53 2.73 -6.51
N LEU A 34 -19.02 3.78 -7.16
CA LEU A 34 -19.71 5.06 -7.30
C LEU A 34 -19.67 5.51 -8.75
N ALA A 35 -20.83 5.58 -9.38
CA ALA A 35 -20.99 6.12 -10.72
C ALA A 35 -22.01 7.27 -10.75
N TYR A 36 -21.80 8.19 -11.69
CA TYR A 36 -22.71 9.27 -12.01
C TYR A 36 -23.06 9.18 -13.49
N VAL A 37 -24.35 9.33 -13.82
CA VAL A 37 -24.84 9.42 -15.19
C VAL A 37 -25.62 10.73 -15.33
N GLU A 38 -25.16 11.62 -16.19
CA GLU A 38 -25.88 12.83 -16.56
C GLU A 38 -26.97 12.47 -17.58
N LEU A 39 -28.22 12.66 -17.17
CA LEU A 39 -29.42 12.43 -17.97
C LEU A 39 -30.03 13.77 -18.39
N ARG A 40 -30.20 13.97 -19.70
CA ARG A 40 -30.86 15.14 -20.26
C ARG A 40 -32.36 14.88 -20.35
N VAL A 41 -33.13 15.68 -19.63
CA VAL A 41 -34.58 15.81 -19.76
C VAL A 41 -34.90 17.15 -20.45
N PRO A 42 -36.13 17.38 -20.94
CA PRO A 42 -36.51 18.68 -21.47
C PRO A 42 -36.18 19.81 -20.49
N GLY A 43 -35.49 20.85 -20.96
CA GLY A 43 -35.14 22.05 -20.19
C GLY A 43 -33.95 21.93 -19.23
N ARG A 44 -33.49 20.72 -18.82
CA ARG A 44 -32.44 20.59 -17.79
C ARG A 44 -31.68 19.25 -17.84
N SER A 45 -30.50 19.22 -17.22
CA SER A 45 -29.73 17.99 -17.02
C SER A 45 -29.80 17.59 -15.55
N VAL A 46 -29.88 16.28 -15.30
CA VAL A 46 -29.96 15.68 -13.98
C VAL A 46 -28.78 14.73 -13.82
N VAL A 47 -28.04 14.82 -12.71
CA VAL A 47 -26.90 13.92 -12.44
C VAL A 47 -27.36 12.80 -11.51
N LEU A 48 -27.66 11.64 -12.09
CA LEU A 48 -28.08 10.46 -11.35
C LEU A 48 -26.86 9.77 -10.73
N CYS A 49 -26.86 9.63 -9.40
CA CYS A 49 -25.83 8.98 -8.60
C CYS A 49 -26.22 7.53 -8.30
N LEU A 50 -25.35 6.59 -8.68
CA LEU A 50 -25.43 5.17 -8.35
C LEU A 50 -24.27 4.83 -7.41
N CYS A 51 -24.56 4.68 -6.12
CA CYS A 51 -23.60 4.26 -5.11
C CYS A 51 -23.94 2.86 -4.63
N ALA A 52 -23.03 1.90 -4.81
CA ALA A 52 -23.13 0.53 -4.33
C ALA A 52 -22.22 0.27 -3.09
N GLU A 53 -21.78 1.34 -2.43
CA GLU A 53 -20.82 1.27 -1.32
C GLU A 53 -21.55 0.98 0.01
N GLY A 54 -21.78 -0.29 0.33
CA GLY A 54 -22.20 -0.75 1.65
C GLY A 54 -23.24 0.15 2.33
N GLU A 55 -22.85 0.78 3.44
CA GLU A 55 -23.67 1.69 4.25
C GLU A 55 -24.04 3.04 3.61
N LEU A 56 -23.51 3.35 2.43
CA LEU A 56 -23.76 4.55 1.65
C LEU A 56 -24.56 4.25 0.37
N SER A 57 -24.96 2.98 0.21
CA SER A 57 -25.64 2.54 -1.02
C SER A 57 -26.92 3.33 -1.25
N ARG A 58 -27.06 3.91 -2.44
CA ARG A 58 -28.18 4.78 -2.81
C ARG A 58 -28.32 4.94 -4.32
N LEU A 59 -29.54 5.21 -4.74
CA LEU A 59 -29.86 5.87 -6.00
C LEU A 59 -30.39 7.26 -5.66
N SER A 60 -29.82 8.30 -6.24
CA SER A 60 -30.10 9.69 -5.83
C SER A 60 -29.74 10.68 -6.93
N VAL A 61 -30.11 11.95 -6.78
CA VAL A 61 -29.67 13.03 -7.68
C VAL A 61 -28.63 13.87 -6.97
N ALA A 62 -27.41 13.86 -7.50
CA ALA A 62 -26.30 14.58 -6.91
C ALA A 62 -26.37 16.06 -7.24
N GLU A 63 -26.18 16.91 -6.22
CA GLU A 63 -26.00 18.35 -6.39
C GLU A 63 -24.62 18.64 -6.99
N ASP A 64 -23.57 18.01 -6.44
CA ASP A 64 -22.22 17.99 -7.04
C ASP A 64 -21.68 16.58 -7.13
N ARG A 65 -20.88 16.35 -8.17
CA ARG A 65 -20.16 15.10 -8.39
C ARG A 65 -18.93 15.02 -7.50
N PHE A 66 -18.62 13.80 -7.07
CA PHE A 66 -17.32 13.52 -6.48
C PHE A 66 -16.18 13.81 -7.48
N PRO A 67 -15.05 14.41 -7.05
CA PRO A 67 -13.91 14.65 -7.91
C PRO A 67 -13.45 13.36 -8.60
N THR A 68 -13.13 13.45 -9.89
CA THR A 68 -12.64 12.30 -10.67
C THR A 68 -11.11 12.28 -10.58
N PRO A 69 -10.50 11.20 -10.05
CA PRO A 69 -9.04 11.06 -9.99
C PRO A 69 -8.43 10.88 -11.38
N GLY A 70 -7.25 11.47 -11.61
CA GLY A 70 -6.41 11.32 -12.80
C GLY A 70 -7.09 10.81 -14.07
N GLU A 71 -6.65 9.65 -14.55
CA GLU A 71 -7.21 9.01 -15.74
C GLU A 71 -8.55 8.30 -15.47
N PRO A 72 -9.51 8.38 -16.41
CA PRO A 72 -10.78 7.66 -16.31
C PRO A 72 -10.60 6.15 -16.08
N ALA A 73 -11.23 5.62 -15.02
CA ALA A 73 -11.30 4.19 -14.78
C ALA A 73 -11.87 3.43 -16.00
N PRO A 74 -11.48 2.16 -16.25
CA PRO A 74 -11.99 1.38 -17.37
C PRO A 74 -13.52 1.35 -17.46
N PHE A 75 -14.20 1.16 -16.33
CA PHE A 75 -15.67 1.17 -16.28
C PHE A 75 -16.27 2.50 -16.73
N GLN A 76 -15.66 3.65 -16.38
CA GLN A 76 -16.09 4.96 -16.85
C GLN A 76 -16.00 5.08 -18.38
N ARG A 77 -14.92 4.56 -18.99
CA ARG A 77 -14.74 4.59 -20.44
C ARG A 77 -15.85 3.78 -21.14
N TRP A 78 -16.13 2.58 -20.63
CA TRP A 78 -17.22 1.73 -21.11
C TRP A 78 -18.60 2.40 -20.95
N LEU A 79 -18.89 3.02 -19.81
CA LEU A 79 -20.15 3.75 -19.63
C LEU A 79 -20.32 4.85 -20.68
N ARG A 80 -19.26 5.64 -20.96
CA ARG A 80 -19.32 6.69 -21.98
C ARG A 80 -19.50 6.12 -23.38
N GLN A 81 -18.78 5.06 -23.72
CA GLN A 81 -18.85 4.44 -25.04
C GLN A 81 -20.22 3.80 -25.31
N GLU A 82 -20.79 3.12 -24.32
CA GLU A 82 -21.99 2.29 -24.52
C GLU A 82 -23.30 2.95 -24.09
N LEU A 83 -23.29 4.01 -23.28
CA LEU A 83 -24.53 4.67 -22.82
C LEU A 83 -24.71 6.09 -23.37
N THR A 84 -23.65 6.79 -23.81
CA THR A 84 -23.84 8.15 -24.33
C THR A 84 -24.72 8.16 -25.59
N GLY A 85 -25.78 8.98 -25.54
CA GLY A 85 -26.81 9.07 -26.56
C GLY A 85 -27.97 8.08 -26.40
N PHE A 86 -27.91 7.14 -25.45
CA PHE A 86 -29.02 6.23 -25.19
C PHE A 86 -30.11 6.88 -24.36
N LYS A 87 -31.36 6.52 -24.63
CA LYS A 87 -32.54 6.96 -23.88
C LYS A 87 -32.87 5.98 -22.78
N LEU A 88 -33.11 6.46 -21.56
CA LEU A 88 -33.62 5.64 -20.47
C LEU A 88 -35.05 5.20 -20.80
N GLN A 89 -35.28 3.89 -20.88
CA GLN A 89 -36.58 3.28 -21.18
C GLN A 89 -37.29 2.78 -19.93
N ALA A 90 -36.53 2.29 -18.95
CA ALA A 90 -37.11 1.79 -17.70
C ALA A 90 -36.12 1.90 -16.54
N ALA A 91 -36.66 1.99 -15.32
CA ALA A 91 -35.92 1.83 -14.08
C ALA A 91 -36.70 0.84 -13.19
N ARG A 92 -36.03 -0.19 -12.67
CA ARG A 92 -36.66 -1.25 -11.87
C ARG A 92 -35.85 -1.54 -10.62
N TYR A 93 -36.53 -1.77 -9.51
CA TYR A 93 -35.94 -2.27 -8.28
C TYR A 93 -36.38 -3.72 -8.09
N LEU A 94 -35.44 -4.64 -8.21
CA LEU A 94 -35.62 -6.05 -7.90
C LEU A 94 -35.42 -6.21 -6.38
N GLU A 95 -36.47 -5.98 -5.60
CA GLU A 95 -36.40 -5.94 -4.13
C GLU A 95 -35.84 -7.24 -3.53
N GLU A 96 -36.34 -8.39 -4.01
CA GLU A 96 -35.88 -9.73 -3.59
C GLU A 96 -34.38 -9.91 -3.80
N SER A 97 -33.86 -9.38 -4.90
CA SER A 97 -32.44 -9.48 -5.27
C SER A 97 -31.62 -8.26 -4.82
N ARG A 98 -32.22 -7.22 -4.24
CA ARG A 98 -31.55 -5.94 -3.92
C ARG A 98 -30.75 -5.36 -5.09
N ALA A 99 -31.31 -5.46 -6.30
CA ALA A 99 -30.67 -4.99 -7.53
C ALA A 99 -31.51 -3.90 -8.19
N ILE A 100 -30.85 -2.84 -8.64
CA ILE A 100 -31.48 -1.75 -9.41
C ILE A 100 -31.03 -1.89 -10.85
N VAL A 101 -31.99 -1.89 -11.77
CA VAL A 101 -31.76 -2.06 -13.20
C VAL A 101 -32.28 -0.84 -13.93
N LEU A 102 -31.39 -0.12 -14.62
CA LEU A 102 -31.73 0.97 -15.53
C LEU A 102 -31.56 0.46 -16.97
N GLU A 103 -32.64 0.46 -17.74
CA GLU A 103 -32.66 -0.01 -19.13
C GLU A 103 -32.57 1.18 -20.08
N PHE A 104 -31.61 1.11 -21.00
CA PHE A 104 -31.31 2.14 -21.98
C PHE A 104 -31.47 1.58 -23.39
N ASP A 105 -31.96 2.40 -24.32
CA ASP A 105 -32.12 2.05 -25.73
C ASP A 105 -31.62 3.16 -26.65
N ARG A 106 -30.96 2.76 -27.74
CA ARG A 106 -30.64 3.63 -28.87
C ARG A 106 -30.79 2.83 -30.15
N GLU A 107 -31.72 3.24 -31.01
CA GLU A 107 -31.90 2.66 -32.34
C GLU A 107 -32.08 1.12 -32.29
N GLY A 108 -32.80 0.63 -31.26
CA GLY A 108 -33.04 -0.80 -31.04
C GLY A 108 -31.92 -1.56 -30.33
N VAL A 109 -30.75 -0.94 -30.13
CA VAL A 109 -29.69 -1.49 -29.29
C VAL A 109 -30.00 -1.21 -27.83
N ARG A 110 -30.10 -2.28 -27.02
CA ARG A 110 -30.38 -2.18 -25.59
C ARG A 110 -29.13 -2.34 -24.74
N ARG A 111 -29.07 -1.57 -23.65
CA ARG A 111 -28.05 -1.67 -22.60
C ARG A 111 -28.72 -1.63 -21.24
N ARG A 112 -28.16 -2.35 -20.26
CA ARG A 112 -28.65 -2.27 -18.87
C ARG A 112 -27.50 -1.82 -17.96
N LEU A 113 -27.72 -0.76 -17.20
CA LEU A 113 -26.85 -0.38 -16.09
C LEU A 113 -27.45 -0.94 -14.81
N VAL A 114 -26.74 -1.87 -14.18
CA VAL A 114 -27.18 -2.57 -12.98
C VAL A 114 -26.35 -2.11 -11.78
N MET A 115 -27.03 -1.80 -10.68
CA MET A 115 -26.41 -1.57 -9.37
C MET A 115 -26.89 -2.65 -8.41
N GLU A 116 -25.97 -3.48 -7.94
CA GLU A 116 -26.27 -4.48 -6.92
C GLU A 116 -25.88 -3.96 -5.54
N VAL A 117 -26.85 -3.95 -4.63
CA VAL A 117 -26.67 -3.47 -3.26
C VAL A 117 -26.32 -4.64 -2.36
N GLY A 118 -25.20 -4.55 -1.65
CA GLY A 118 -24.72 -5.62 -0.78
C GLY A 118 -23.31 -5.36 -0.26
N ALA A 119 -22.71 -6.39 0.33
CA ALA A 119 -21.36 -6.35 0.84
C ALA A 119 -20.55 -7.54 0.28
N PRO A 120 -19.73 -7.37 -0.78
CA PRO A 120 -19.57 -6.15 -1.58
C PRO A 120 -20.71 -5.97 -2.58
N GLY A 121 -21.16 -4.72 -2.74
CA GLY A 121 -21.98 -4.28 -3.87
C GLY A 121 -21.12 -3.97 -5.09
N GLY A 122 -21.76 -3.75 -6.23
CA GLY A 122 -21.08 -3.49 -7.48
C GLY A 122 -21.97 -2.86 -8.55
N LEU A 123 -21.31 -2.39 -9.61
CA LEU A 123 -21.92 -1.80 -10.78
C LEU A 123 -21.62 -2.67 -12.00
N LEU A 124 -22.61 -2.90 -12.86
CA LEU A 124 -22.45 -3.66 -14.10
C LEU A 124 -23.05 -2.91 -15.28
N LEU A 125 -22.42 -3.05 -16.43
CA LEU A 125 -22.96 -2.67 -17.71
C LEU A 125 -23.21 -3.93 -18.52
N LEU A 126 -24.45 -4.14 -18.94
CA LEU A 126 -24.88 -5.34 -19.64
C LEU A 126 -25.34 -5.03 -21.07
N SER A 127 -25.15 -6.00 -21.94
CA SER A 127 -25.76 -6.07 -23.26
C SER A 127 -27.27 -6.37 -23.20
N ASP A 128 -27.92 -6.32 -24.36
CA ASP A 128 -29.31 -6.73 -24.59
C ASP A 128 -29.61 -8.15 -24.07
N ASN A 129 -28.68 -9.09 -24.25
CA ASN A 129 -28.78 -10.49 -23.87
C ASN A 129 -28.32 -10.77 -22.43
N ASN A 130 -28.26 -9.74 -21.56
CA ASN A 130 -27.81 -9.86 -20.16
C ASN A 130 -26.37 -10.36 -20.02
N ARG A 131 -25.52 -10.25 -21.05
CA ARG A 131 -24.08 -10.50 -20.89
C ARG A 131 -23.37 -9.28 -20.35
N VAL A 132 -22.47 -9.49 -19.39
CA VAL A 132 -21.64 -8.44 -18.79
C VAL A 132 -20.69 -7.86 -19.83
N LEU A 133 -20.82 -6.58 -20.14
CA LEU A 133 -19.84 -5.85 -20.96
C LEU A 133 -18.67 -5.40 -20.10
N MET A 134 -18.98 -4.82 -18.93
CA MET A 134 -17.99 -4.42 -17.94
C MET A 134 -18.62 -4.41 -16.55
N LEU A 135 -17.80 -4.53 -15.50
CA LEU A 135 -18.19 -4.45 -14.11
C LEU A 135 -17.20 -3.59 -13.31
N SER A 136 -17.65 -3.07 -12.17
CA SER A 136 -16.85 -2.27 -11.25
C SER A 136 -17.27 -2.54 -9.80
N GLY A 137 -16.29 -2.61 -8.90
CA GLY A 137 -16.46 -2.89 -7.48
C GLY A 137 -15.44 -3.90 -6.96
N GLU A 138 -14.65 -3.51 -5.96
CA GLU A 138 -13.61 -4.39 -5.41
C GLU A 138 -14.22 -5.64 -4.78
N GLY A 139 -13.71 -6.82 -5.15
CA GLY A 139 -14.20 -8.12 -4.69
C GLY A 139 -15.57 -8.53 -5.21
N PHE A 140 -16.26 -7.68 -5.97
CA PHE A 140 -17.61 -7.93 -6.47
C PHE A 140 -17.65 -9.04 -7.53
N GLY A 141 -16.85 -8.89 -8.59
CA GLY A 141 -16.77 -9.85 -9.70
C GLY A 141 -16.45 -11.28 -9.23
N PRO A 142 -15.36 -11.51 -8.49
CA PRO A 142 -15.02 -12.85 -7.99
C PRO A 142 -16.12 -13.47 -7.12
N ARG A 143 -16.76 -12.69 -6.24
CA ARG A 143 -17.84 -13.20 -5.39
C ARG A 143 -19.07 -13.61 -6.20
N ARG A 144 -19.40 -12.85 -7.25
CA ARG A 144 -20.53 -13.14 -8.13
C ARG A 144 -20.17 -14.12 -9.26
N ASN A 145 -18.90 -14.53 -9.36
CA ASN A 145 -18.34 -15.23 -10.51
C ASN A 145 -18.69 -14.55 -11.86
N LEU A 146 -18.57 -13.22 -11.89
CA LEU A 146 -18.86 -12.39 -13.06
C LEU A 146 -17.59 -11.77 -13.63
N TYR A 147 -17.48 -11.82 -14.96
CA TYR A 147 -16.41 -11.26 -15.77
C TYR A 147 -16.98 -10.79 -17.12
N PRO A 148 -16.28 -9.95 -17.89
CA PRO A 148 -16.74 -9.55 -19.22
C PRO A 148 -17.07 -10.77 -20.10
N GLY A 149 -18.27 -10.80 -20.68
CA GLY A 149 -18.83 -11.90 -21.47
C GLY A 149 -19.70 -12.89 -20.67
N ALA A 150 -19.59 -12.91 -19.34
CA ALA A 150 -20.39 -13.79 -18.47
C ALA A 150 -21.88 -13.43 -18.53
N GLN A 151 -22.74 -14.43 -18.33
CA GLN A 151 -24.18 -14.23 -18.23
C GLN A 151 -24.53 -13.66 -16.85
N TRP A 152 -25.18 -12.50 -16.82
CA TRP A 152 -25.72 -11.95 -15.58
C TRP A 152 -27.08 -12.55 -15.26
N SER A 153 -27.26 -12.90 -13.99
CA SER A 153 -28.55 -13.21 -13.38
C SER A 153 -28.71 -12.39 -12.11
N PRO A 154 -29.95 -12.06 -11.69
CA PRO A 154 -30.17 -11.45 -10.39
C PRO A 154 -29.53 -12.29 -9.26
N PRO A 155 -28.99 -11.65 -8.20
CA PRO A 155 -28.51 -12.38 -7.02
C PRO A 155 -29.63 -13.17 -6.36
N GLU A 156 -29.23 -14.14 -5.55
CA GLU A 156 -30.13 -14.95 -4.74
C GLU A 156 -31.12 -14.08 -3.95
N PRO A 157 -32.42 -14.43 -3.98
CA PRO A 157 -33.45 -13.73 -3.22
C PRO A 157 -33.11 -13.68 -1.73
N VAL A 158 -33.34 -12.53 -1.10
CA VAL A 158 -33.34 -12.43 0.35
C VAL A 158 -34.53 -13.19 0.96
N SER A 159 -34.39 -13.67 2.19
CA SER A 159 -35.46 -14.40 2.87
C SER A 159 -36.72 -13.55 3.02
N ALA A 160 -37.90 -14.20 3.01
CA ALA A 160 -39.18 -13.53 3.21
C ALA A 160 -39.24 -12.73 4.52
N GLU A 161 -38.61 -13.25 5.59
CA GLU A 161 -38.50 -12.56 6.88
C GLU A 161 -37.66 -11.27 6.76
N ALA A 162 -36.54 -11.31 6.05
CA ALA A 162 -35.70 -10.13 5.83
C ALA A 162 -36.42 -9.06 5.00
N LEU A 163 -37.21 -9.48 4.00
CA LEU A 163 -38.08 -8.59 3.22
C LEU A 163 -39.14 -7.94 4.10
N ALA A 164 -39.87 -8.73 4.89
CA ALA A 164 -40.89 -8.22 5.80
C ALA A 164 -40.31 -7.20 6.78
N LYS A 165 -39.16 -7.51 7.39
CA LYS A 165 -38.43 -6.60 8.27
C LYS A 165 -37.94 -5.33 7.57
N GLY A 166 -37.55 -5.44 6.29
CA GLY A 166 -37.17 -4.30 5.46
C GLY A 166 -38.34 -3.36 5.16
N ARG A 167 -39.49 -3.94 4.79
CA ARG A 167 -40.74 -3.22 4.48
C ARG A 167 -41.39 -2.57 5.70
N ALA A 168 -41.22 -3.15 6.88
CA ALA A 168 -41.76 -2.58 8.13
C ALA A 168 -41.04 -1.28 8.58
N GLN A 169 -39.84 -0.99 8.05
CA GLN A 169 -39.13 0.23 8.39
C GLN A 169 -39.69 1.42 7.59
N PRO A 170 -40.06 2.53 8.26
CA PRO A 170 -40.60 3.70 7.56
C PRO A 170 -39.55 4.34 6.63
N SER A 171 -39.99 5.03 5.60
CA SER A 171 -39.10 5.87 4.79
C SER A 171 -38.55 7.03 5.62
N ARG A 172 -37.26 7.33 5.48
CA ARG A 172 -36.61 8.53 6.04
C ARG A 172 -36.48 9.66 5.02
N LEU A 173 -37.01 9.46 3.81
CA LEU A 173 -36.91 10.47 2.77
C LEU A 173 -37.90 11.60 3.08
N GLU A 174 -37.36 12.81 3.23
CA GLU A 174 -38.12 14.04 3.44
C GLU A 174 -37.99 14.94 2.20
N PRO A 175 -38.91 14.79 1.22
CA PRO A 175 -39.10 15.73 0.11
C PRO A 175 -39.29 17.18 0.56
N LYS A 176 -38.75 18.13 -0.21
CA LYS A 176 -39.09 19.55 -0.10
C LYS A 176 -40.05 19.96 -1.22
N GLU A 177 -40.84 21.00 -0.99
CA GLU A 177 -41.86 21.46 -1.94
C GLU A 177 -41.26 21.88 -3.30
N ASP A 178 -40.09 22.52 -3.30
CA ASP A 178 -39.39 22.97 -4.50
C ASP A 178 -38.61 21.86 -5.23
N ASP A 179 -38.60 20.63 -4.68
CA ASP A 179 -37.86 19.53 -5.30
C ASP A 179 -38.57 19.05 -6.57
N THR A 180 -37.84 19.13 -7.67
CA THR A 180 -38.29 18.60 -8.97
C THR A 180 -38.23 17.06 -9.06
N LEU A 181 -37.41 16.42 -8.22
CA LEU A 181 -37.24 14.98 -8.07
C LEU A 181 -37.21 14.69 -6.56
N PRO A 182 -38.35 14.85 -5.87
CA PRO A 182 -38.43 14.91 -4.41
C PRO A 182 -37.80 13.73 -3.69
N ARG A 183 -38.00 12.49 -4.15
CA ARG A 183 -37.47 11.30 -3.49
C ARG A 183 -35.98 11.15 -3.73
N LEU A 184 -35.52 11.33 -4.97
CA LEU A 184 -34.11 11.23 -5.35
C LEU A 184 -33.25 12.34 -4.72
N GLN A 185 -33.79 13.56 -4.59
CA GLN A 185 -33.11 14.68 -3.92
C GLN A 185 -33.10 14.49 -2.40
N ALA A 186 -34.20 14.01 -1.79
CA ALA A 186 -34.21 13.64 -0.38
C ALA A 186 -33.18 12.54 -0.07
N ALA A 187 -33.02 11.55 -0.96
CA ALA A 187 -32.02 10.49 -0.79
C ALA A 187 -30.58 11.03 -0.80
N GLU A 188 -30.28 12.02 -1.64
CA GLU A 188 -28.97 12.69 -1.62
C GLU A 188 -28.77 13.50 -0.33
N ARG A 189 -29.78 14.21 0.17
CA ARG A 189 -29.67 14.94 1.45
C ARG A 189 -29.37 14.01 2.63
N VAL A 190 -29.96 12.81 2.65
CA VAL A 190 -29.75 11.83 3.74
C VAL A 190 -28.35 11.22 3.71
N LEU A 191 -27.82 10.92 2.52
CA LEU A 191 -26.60 10.09 2.38
C LEU A 191 -25.42 10.79 1.72
N GLY A 192 -25.64 11.77 0.86
CA GLY A 192 -24.59 12.50 0.14
C GLY A 192 -23.65 13.25 1.07
N GLN A 193 -24.18 13.96 2.08
CA GLN A 193 -23.32 14.64 3.06
C GLN A 193 -22.51 13.63 3.89
N LYS A 194 -23.15 12.54 4.35
CA LYS A 194 -22.47 11.47 5.08
C LYS A 194 -21.38 10.79 4.24
N ASP A 195 -21.64 10.58 2.95
CA ASP A 195 -20.71 10.02 1.97
C ASP A 195 -19.46 10.92 1.83
N ARG A 196 -19.68 12.24 1.64
CA ARG A 196 -18.60 13.24 1.55
C ARG A 196 -17.73 13.26 2.80
N THR A 197 -18.33 13.41 3.98
CA THR A 197 -17.59 13.47 5.26
C THR A 197 -16.88 12.14 5.55
N SER A 198 -17.53 10.99 5.33
CA SER A 198 -16.92 9.67 5.57
C SER A 198 -15.70 9.43 4.65
N ARG A 199 -15.76 9.90 3.40
CA ARG A 199 -14.64 9.79 2.46
C ARG A 199 -13.53 10.77 2.79
N ALA A 200 -13.85 12.01 3.14
CA ALA A 200 -12.88 13.01 3.60
C ALA A 200 -12.12 12.51 4.85
N ASP A 201 -12.83 11.95 5.83
CA ASP A 201 -12.21 11.33 7.02
C ASP A 201 -11.28 10.17 6.67
N THR A 202 -11.68 9.33 5.71
CA THR A 202 -10.85 8.21 5.24
C THR A 202 -9.57 8.72 4.57
N ILE A 203 -9.68 9.74 3.71
CA ILE A 203 -8.53 10.39 3.07
C ILE A 203 -7.61 11.01 4.13
N ARG A 204 -8.17 11.78 5.07
CA ARG A 204 -7.41 12.41 6.16
C ARG A 204 -6.62 11.37 6.95
N ARG A 205 -7.26 10.26 7.32
CA ARG A 205 -6.61 9.15 8.03
C ARG A 205 -5.47 8.54 7.21
N ARG A 206 -5.69 8.24 5.93
CA ARG A 206 -4.67 7.65 5.03
C ARG A 206 -3.49 8.59 4.80
N LEU A 207 -3.74 9.89 4.60
CA LEU A 207 -2.69 10.91 4.46
C LEU A 207 -1.89 11.09 5.76
N ALA A 208 -2.56 11.09 6.92
CA ALA A 208 -1.91 11.30 8.22
C ALA A 208 -1.12 10.08 8.72
N GLN A 209 -1.55 8.85 8.38
CA GLN A 209 -0.94 7.61 8.86
C GLN A 209 0.59 7.53 8.68
N PRO A 210 1.19 7.78 7.49
CA PRO A 210 2.63 7.71 7.31
C PRO A 210 3.39 8.72 8.18
N TYR A 211 2.86 9.93 8.35
CA TYR A 211 3.46 10.95 9.21
C TYR A 211 3.32 10.61 10.69
N ARG A 212 2.19 10.05 11.14
CA ARG A 212 2.03 9.53 12.52
C ARG A 212 3.02 8.40 12.81
N ALA A 213 3.21 7.49 11.86
CA ALA A 213 4.17 6.39 11.98
C ALA A 213 5.63 6.89 12.01
N ARG A 214 5.95 7.89 11.18
CA ARG A 214 7.25 8.56 11.16
C ARG A 214 7.51 9.28 12.48
N LEU A 215 6.58 10.14 12.92
CA LEU A 215 6.66 10.87 14.17
C LEU A 215 6.88 9.93 15.37
N LYS A 216 6.08 8.88 15.49
CA LYS A 216 6.22 7.90 16.58
C LYS A 216 7.60 7.23 16.60
N ARG A 217 8.16 6.88 15.44
CA ARG A 217 9.49 6.25 15.32
C ARG A 217 10.61 7.24 15.62
N SER A 218 10.60 8.40 14.95
CA SER A 218 11.66 9.41 15.08
C SER A 218 11.69 10.02 16.49
N SER A 219 10.54 10.28 17.12
CA SER A 219 10.49 10.79 18.50
C SER A 219 11.06 9.80 19.51
N ARG A 220 10.76 8.49 19.38
CA ARG A 220 11.34 7.45 20.27
C ARG A 220 12.84 7.31 20.09
N THR A 221 13.34 7.46 18.86
CA THR A 221 14.79 7.44 18.60
C THR A 221 15.46 8.69 19.14
N LEU A 222 14.82 9.86 18.96
CA LEU A 222 15.30 11.15 19.44
C LEU A 222 15.47 11.15 20.97
N GLU A 223 14.54 10.56 21.71
CA GLU A 223 14.64 10.42 23.17
C GLU A 223 15.90 9.63 23.59
N LYS A 224 16.20 8.52 22.88
CA LYS A 224 17.41 7.72 23.15
C LYS A 224 18.69 8.46 22.81
N VAL A 225 18.70 9.15 21.67
CA VAL A 225 19.86 9.94 21.24
C VAL A 225 20.10 11.11 22.20
N ARG A 226 19.04 11.73 22.72
CA ARG A 226 19.14 12.76 23.78
C ARG A 226 19.76 12.22 25.07
N ALA A 227 19.45 10.99 25.45
CA ALA A 227 20.12 10.37 26.60
C ALA A 227 21.63 10.16 26.33
N GLU A 228 22.03 9.86 25.09
CA GLU A 228 23.43 9.76 24.70
C GLU A 228 24.14 11.13 24.69
N THR A 229 23.49 12.20 24.22
CA THR A 229 24.08 13.55 24.24
C THR A 229 24.30 14.09 25.65
N GLN A 230 23.54 13.59 26.63
CA GLN A 230 23.69 13.91 28.05
C GLN A 230 24.83 13.16 28.76
N ARG A 231 25.60 12.29 28.08
CA ARG A 231 26.75 11.58 28.67
C ARG A 231 28.03 12.41 28.81
N GLY A 232 27.99 13.69 28.46
CA GLY A 232 29.12 14.62 28.62
C GLY A 232 29.75 14.61 30.03
N PRO A 233 28.96 14.71 31.11
CA PRO A 233 29.50 14.66 32.48
C PRO A 233 30.17 13.32 32.83
N GLU A 234 29.71 12.20 32.26
CA GLU A 234 30.37 10.90 32.44
C GLU A 234 31.75 10.88 31.77
N ALA A 235 31.87 11.52 30.60
CA ALA A 235 33.16 11.70 29.94
C ALA A 235 34.12 12.54 30.80
N GLU A 236 33.66 13.67 31.33
CA GLU A 236 34.47 14.53 32.20
C GLU A 236 34.99 13.81 33.45
N LYS A 237 34.17 12.96 34.09
CA LYS A 237 34.63 12.11 35.20
C LYS A 237 35.79 11.19 34.81
N HIS A 238 35.78 10.63 33.59
CA HIS A 238 36.91 9.85 33.10
C HIS A 238 38.16 10.70 32.88
N ARG A 239 38.02 11.97 32.45
CA ARG A 239 39.14 12.90 32.32
C ARG A 239 39.74 13.24 33.68
N GLU A 240 38.91 13.63 34.65
CA GLU A 240 39.34 13.97 36.01
C GLU A 240 40.08 12.82 36.68
N VAL A 241 39.55 11.59 36.60
CA VAL A 241 40.22 10.40 37.14
C VAL A 241 41.52 10.11 36.39
N GLY A 242 41.54 10.25 35.07
CA GLY A 242 42.76 10.06 34.26
C GLY A 242 43.87 11.04 34.64
N GLU A 243 43.53 12.31 34.85
CA GLU A 243 44.46 13.37 35.30
C GLU A 243 44.97 13.09 36.71
N LEU A 244 44.09 12.71 37.64
CA LEU A 244 44.45 12.41 39.02
C LEU A 244 45.40 11.20 39.12
N LEU A 245 45.16 10.15 38.33
CA LEU A 245 46.05 8.99 38.22
C LEU A 245 47.40 9.37 37.60
N ALA A 246 47.39 10.18 36.53
CA ALA A 246 48.60 10.62 35.85
C ALA A 246 49.52 11.47 36.77
N GLN A 247 48.94 12.35 37.59
CA GLN A 247 49.67 13.18 38.56
C GLN A 247 50.29 12.33 39.70
N ASN A 248 49.65 11.21 40.06
CA ASN A 248 50.02 10.38 41.19
C ASN A 248 50.67 9.03 40.79
N LEU A 249 51.17 8.89 39.55
CA LEU A 249 51.75 7.63 39.04
C LEU A 249 52.82 7.03 39.96
N HIS A 250 53.62 7.86 40.61
CA HIS A 250 54.69 7.44 41.53
C HIS A 250 54.17 6.77 42.83
N ARG A 251 52.90 7.01 43.21
CA ARG A 251 52.28 6.44 44.43
C ARG A 251 51.50 5.16 44.14
N LEU A 252 51.28 4.84 42.87
CA LEU A 252 50.45 3.71 42.42
C LEU A 252 51.29 2.45 42.27
N LYS A 253 50.86 1.35 42.90
CA LYS A 253 51.49 0.03 42.78
C LYS A 253 50.73 -0.86 41.80
N ARG A 254 51.45 -1.63 40.99
CA ARG A 254 50.85 -2.63 40.09
C ARG A 254 50.13 -3.70 40.92
N GLY A 255 48.95 -4.11 40.47
CA GLY A 255 48.13 -5.14 41.13
C GLY A 255 47.19 -4.62 42.22
N ALA A 256 47.19 -3.30 42.52
CA ALA A 256 46.21 -2.70 43.41
C ALA A 256 44.82 -2.69 42.75
N SER A 257 43.77 -2.95 43.54
CA SER A 257 42.37 -2.87 43.10
C SER A 257 41.70 -1.53 43.38
N GLN A 258 42.33 -0.70 44.23
CA GLN A 258 41.80 0.58 44.65
C GLN A 258 42.92 1.49 45.17
N VAL A 259 42.73 2.81 45.02
CA VAL A 259 43.61 3.83 45.59
C VAL A 259 42.78 5.02 46.07
N THR A 260 43.17 5.63 47.18
CA THR A 260 42.64 6.92 47.63
C THR A 260 43.63 8.00 47.21
N LEU A 261 43.16 8.96 46.41
CA LEU A 261 43.97 10.05 45.90
C LEU A 261 43.35 11.38 46.29
N THR A 262 44.19 12.37 46.58
CA THR A 262 43.75 13.71 46.96
C THR A 262 43.57 14.55 45.71
N SER A 263 42.33 14.99 45.46
CA SER A 263 41.99 15.94 44.40
C SER A 263 41.98 17.36 44.97
N TYR A 264 42.68 18.27 44.30
CA TYR A 264 42.70 19.69 44.65
C TYR A 264 41.78 20.42 43.67
N THR A 265 40.60 20.83 44.15
CA THR A 265 39.60 21.55 43.34
C THR A 265 39.38 22.96 43.89
N GLU A 266 38.71 23.83 43.14
CA GLU A 266 38.36 25.18 43.59
C GLU A 266 37.44 25.18 44.84
N ALA A 267 36.77 24.06 45.14
CA ALA A 267 35.90 23.88 46.30
C ALA A 267 36.64 23.35 47.55
N GLY A 268 37.92 22.98 47.43
CA GLY A 268 38.74 22.47 48.53
C GLY A 268 39.44 21.15 48.21
N VAL A 269 39.97 20.52 49.28
CA VAL A 269 40.68 19.24 49.24
C VAL A 269 39.67 18.11 49.40
N GLU A 270 39.55 17.24 48.39
CA GLU A 270 38.69 16.05 48.45
C GLU A 270 39.51 14.77 48.30
N GLU A 271 39.19 13.76 49.11
CA GLU A 271 39.72 12.41 48.92
C GLU A 271 38.84 11.61 47.97
N VAL A 272 39.39 11.29 46.80
CA VAL A 272 38.70 10.53 45.76
C VAL A 272 39.19 9.08 45.77
N GLN A 273 38.27 8.15 45.98
CA GLN A 273 38.56 6.73 45.95
C GLN A 273 38.39 6.18 44.53
N VAL A 274 39.48 5.81 43.87
CA VAL A 274 39.52 5.33 42.48
C VAL A 274 39.69 3.82 42.46
N LYS A 275 38.81 3.11 41.73
CA LYS A 275 38.95 1.67 41.47
C LYS A 275 39.92 1.44 40.32
N LEU A 276 40.80 0.46 40.46
CA LEU A 276 41.84 0.12 39.48
C LEU A 276 41.64 -1.33 39.01
N ASP A 277 42.04 -1.64 37.77
CA ASP A 277 42.15 -3.02 37.30
C ASP A 277 43.52 -3.59 37.69
N PRO A 278 43.60 -4.63 38.56
CA PRO A 278 44.86 -5.22 38.97
C PRO A 278 45.73 -5.73 37.81
N LYS A 279 45.13 -5.99 36.65
CA LYS A 279 45.83 -6.47 35.45
C LYS A 279 46.56 -5.35 34.70
N ARG A 280 46.16 -4.09 34.89
CA ARG A 280 46.75 -2.92 34.23
C ARG A 280 47.86 -2.32 35.08
N THR A 281 48.85 -1.77 34.41
CA THR A 281 49.81 -0.87 35.06
C THR A 281 49.14 0.47 35.37
N PRO A 282 49.63 1.24 36.35
CA PRO A 282 49.07 2.57 36.66
C PRO A 282 49.00 3.52 35.46
N LYS A 283 49.99 3.44 34.56
CA LYS A 283 50.01 4.21 33.31
C LYS A 283 48.93 3.73 32.34
N GLU A 284 48.78 2.43 32.14
CA GLU A 284 47.73 1.85 31.29
C GLU A 284 46.32 2.16 31.84
N GLU A 285 46.15 2.26 33.15
CA GLU A 285 44.86 2.66 33.75
C GLU A 285 44.54 4.13 33.43
N ALA A 286 45.49 5.04 33.61
CA ALA A 286 45.32 6.45 33.23
C ALA A 286 45.04 6.60 31.72
N ASP A 287 45.80 5.91 30.87
CA ASP A 287 45.59 5.89 29.42
C ASP A 287 44.22 5.30 29.03
N TRP A 288 43.74 4.29 29.76
CA TRP A 288 42.40 3.75 29.57
C TRP A 288 41.32 4.78 29.90
N HIS A 289 41.46 5.53 31.00
CA HIS A 289 40.55 6.61 31.35
C HIS A 289 40.52 7.72 30.28
N PHE A 290 41.68 8.15 29.77
CA PHE A 290 41.73 9.10 28.64
C PHE A 290 41.13 8.53 27.36
N HIS A 291 41.31 7.24 27.08
CA HIS A 291 40.66 6.57 25.96
C HIS A 291 39.13 6.54 26.11
N GLN A 292 38.61 6.26 27.31
CA GLN A 292 37.18 6.32 27.60
C GLN A 292 36.62 7.72 27.40
N TYR A 293 37.31 8.75 27.91
CA TYR A 293 36.96 10.15 27.71
C TYR A 293 36.81 10.49 26.21
N ARG A 294 37.86 10.24 25.41
CA ARG A 294 37.84 10.51 23.95
C ARG A 294 36.74 9.73 23.23
N ARG A 295 36.51 8.47 23.63
CA ARG A 295 35.45 7.63 23.05
C ARG A 295 34.06 8.19 23.35
N LEU A 296 33.80 8.57 24.60
CA LEU A 296 32.53 9.14 25.03
C LEU A 296 32.29 10.50 24.38
N LEU A 297 33.30 11.37 24.30
CA LEU A 297 33.19 12.69 23.68
C LEU A 297 32.84 12.59 22.19
N ARG A 298 33.52 11.70 21.44
CA ARG A 298 33.17 11.40 20.05
C ARG A 298 31.75 10.87 19.91
N GLY A 299 31.32 10.01 20.85
CA GLY A 299 29.95 9.50 20.90
C GLY A 299 28.92 10.62 21.11
N VAL A 300 29.19 11.55 22.04
CA VAL A 300 28.34 12.71 22.32
C VAL A 300 28.25 13.64 21.11
N GLU A 301 29.35 13.92 20.44
CA GLU A 301 29.38 14.74 19.23
C GLU A 301 28.55 14.13 18.09
N GLN A 302 28.75 12.83 17.81
CA GLN A 302 27.96 12.11 16.81
C GLN A 302 26.47 12.08 17.20
N ALA A 303 26.16 11.86 18.48
CA ALA A 303 24.80 11.89 18.98
C ALA A 303 24.16 13.27 18.80
N ARG A 304 24.90 14.38 18.99
CA ARG A 304 24.38 15.76 18.76
C ARG A 304 24.02 16.01 17.30
N HIS A 305 24.85 15.57 16.36
CA HIS A 305 24.53 15.67 14.94
C HIS A 305 23.25 14.90 14.60
N ARG A 306 23.16 13.65 15.08
CA ARG A 306 21.97 12.81 14.89
C ARG A 306 20.72 13.38 15.56
N GLU A 307 20.86 14.00 16.73
CA GLU A 307 19.77 14.68 17.44
C GLU A 307 19.19 15.81 16.58
N ALA A 308 20.05 16.65 16.00
CA ALA A 308 19.63 17.76 15.15
C ALA A 308 18.87 17.29 13.90
N GLU A 309 19.32 16.20 13.26
CA GLU A 309 18.62 15.61 12.12
C GLU A 309 17.24 15.05 12.50
N LEU A 310 17.19 14.25 13.57
CA LEU A 310 15.93 13.68 14.07
C LEU A 310 14.95 14.75 14.53
N ALA A 311 15.44 15.83 15.16
CA ALA A 311 14.60 16.96 15.57
C ALA A 311 13.95 17.65 14.37
N ARG A 312 14.69 17.87 13.28
CA ARG A 312 14.12 18.41 12.02
C ARG A 312 13.09 17.47 11.41
N GLU A 313 13.36 16.16 11.42
CA GLU A 313 12.43 15.16 10.92
C GLU A 313 11.11 15.14 11.72
N VAL A 314 11.21 15.19 13.05
CA VAL A 314 10.05 15.29 13.95
C VAL A 314 9.25 16.56 13.67
N ALA A 315 9.92 17.72 13.58
CA ALA A 315 9.27 18.99 13.28
C ALA A 315 8.54 18.95 11.93
N HIS A 316 9.20 18.44 10.88
CA HIS A 316 8.59 18.31 9.56
C HIS A 316 7.35 17.40 9.58
N ALA A 317 7.42 16.24 10.26
CA ALA A 317 6.29 15.33 10.38
C ALA A 317 5.13 15.96 11.18
N GLN A 318 5.42 16.76 12.21
CA GLN A 318 4.41 17.52 12.96
C GLN A 318 3.74 18.58 12.09
N THR A 319 4.51 19.39 11.36
CA THR A 319 3.96 20.41 10.45
C THR A 319 3.06 19.78 9.39
N ALA A 320 3.49 18.69 8.76
CA ALA A 320 2.69 17.98 7.77
C ALA A 320 1.38 17.44 8.37
N LEU A 321 1.41 16.90 9.60
CA LEU A 321 0.20 16.46 10.29
C LEU A 321 -0.76 17.61 10.57
N SER A 322 -0.26 18.74 11.11
CA SER A 322 -1.09 19.91 11.37
C SER A 322 -1.73 20.46 10.10
N GLN A 323 -1.00 20.47 8.98
CA GLN A 323 -1.55 20.86 7.68
C GLN A 323 -2.68 19.93 7.24
N ILE A 324 -2.48 18.60 7.31
CA ILE A 324 -3.50 17.60 6.94
C ILE A 324 -4.74 17.70 7.85
N GLU A 325 -4.56 17.90 9.15
CA GLU A 325 -5.64 18.02 10.11
C GLU A 325 -6.44 19.31 9.95
N ALA A 326 -5.82 20.38 9.44
CA ALA A 326 -6.47 21.66 9.12
C ALA A 326 -7.18 21.68 7.76
N MET A 327 -7.02 20.65 6.92
CA MET A 327 -7.72 20.59 5.63
C MET A 327 -9.23 20.42 5.83
N ASP A 328 -10.00 21.22 5.11
CA ASP A 328 -11.45 21.05 5.01
C ASP A 328 -11.82 19.82 4.15
N ASP A 329 -13.10 19.44 4.19
CA ASP A 329 -13.59 18.29 3.45
C ASP A 329 -13.38 18.46 1.93
N ALA A 330 -13.55 19.66 1.37
CA ALA A 330 -13.39 19.90 -0.06
C ALA A 330 -11.93 19.65 -0.53
N ALA A 331 -10.95 20.18 0.19
CA ALA A 331 -9.54 19.99 -0.08
C ALA A 331 -9.12 18.51 0.08
N LEU A 332 -9.70 17.81 1.07
CA LEU A 332 -9.47 16.36 1.24
C LEU A 332 -10.08 15.57 0.08
N LEU A 333 -11.31 15.88 -0.33
CA LEU A 333 -11.97 15.18 -1.44
C LEU A 333 -11.25 15.39 -2.79
N ALA A 334 -10.54 16.51 -2.97
CA ALA A 334 -9.66 16.71 -4.13
C ALA A 334 -8.49 15.71 -4.18
N GLN A 335 -8.09 15.12 -3.04
CA GLN A 335 -7.08 14.06 -2.93
C GLN A 335 -7.69 12.66 -3.10
N VAL A 336 -8.73 12.51 -3.91
CA VAL A 336 -9.49 11.26 -4.14
C VAL A 336 -8.60 10.09 -4.56
N GLU A 337 -7.48 10.34 -5.23
CA GLU A 337 -6.51 9.31 -5.62
C GLU A 337 -6.08 8.46 -4.42
N VAL A 338 -5.95 9.05 -3.23
CA VAL A 338 -5.63 8.36 -1.96
C VAL A 338 -6.64 7.25 -1.62
N LEU A 339 -7.91 7.39 -2.03
CA LEU A 339 -8.92 6.35 -1.87
C LEU A 339 -8.72 5.20 -2.84
N GLN A 340 -8.17 5.45 -4.03
CA GLN A 340 -7.83 4.42 -5.01
C GLN A 340 -6.52 3.70 -4.66
N VAL A 341 -5.65 4.29 -3.83
CA VAL A 341 -4.40 3.64 -3.36
C VAL A 341 -4.66 2.45 -2.42
N THR A 342 -5.89 1.96 -2.26
CA THR A 342 -6.09 0.67 -1.58
C THR A 342 -5.73 -0.50 -2.50
N GLN A 343 -4.60 -1.13 -2.17
CA GLN A 343 -3.99 -2.34 -2.75
C GLN A 343 -3.01 -2.14 -3.91
N GLY A 344 -2.07 -1.22 -3.72
CA GLY A 344 -0.66 -1.60 -3.88
C GLY A 344 -0.16 -2.20 -2.55
N GLU A 345 0.03 -3.52 -2.51
CA GLU A 345 0.91 -4.27 -1.57
C GLU A 345 0.45 -4.73 -0.17
N GLU A 346 -0.80 -4.58 0.28
CA GLU A 346 -1.27 -5.28 1.51
C GLU A 346 -2.68 -5.89 1.37
N GLY A 347 -2.83 -6.86 0.46
CA GLY A 347 -3.84 -7.91 0.58
C GLY A 347 -3.27 -9.11 1.35
N PRO A 348 -4.09 -10.03 1.89
CA PRO A 348 -3.58 -11.25 2.50
C PRO A 348 -2.71 -11.97 1.47
N LYS A 349 -1.45 -12.29 1.84
CA LYS A 349 -0.47 -13.01 1.00
C LYS A 349 -1.00 -14.40 0.62
N GLY A 350 -1.89 -14.44 -0.37
CA GLY A 350 -2.29 -15.63 -1.12
C GLY A 350 -1.61 -15.70 -2.49
N GLY A 351 -0.86 -14.67 -2.88
CA GLY A 351 0.06 -14.72 -4.02
C GLY A 351 1.45 -15.19 -3.56
N LEU A 352 2.02 -16.17 -4.26
CA LEU A 352 3.40 -16.63 -4.06
C LEU A 352 4.36 -15.43 -3.95
N PRO A 353 5.35 -15.39 -3.03
CA PRO A 353 6.20 -14.22 -2.73
C PRO A 353 7.23 -13.87 -3.83
N PHE A 354 6.94 -14.23 -5.08
CA PHE A 354 7.79 -14.06 -6.24
C PHE A 354 6.95 -13.93 -7.51
N LYS A 355 7.52 -13.35 -8.56
CA LYS A 355 7.02 -13.43 -9.94
C LYS A 355 7.48 -14.76 -10.53
N GLU A 356 6.62 -15.44 -11.28
CA GLU A 356 6.96 -16.68 -11.97
C GLU A 356 7.04 -16.45 -13.49
N TYR A 357 8.11 -16.93 -14.09
CA TYR A 357 8.40 -16.88 -15.52
C TYR A 357 8.64 -18.28 -16.05
N VAL A 358 8.36 -18.48 -17.34
CA VAL A 358 8.63 -19.75 -18.04
C VAL A 358 9.81 -19.55 -18.98
N GLY A 359 10.94 -20.14 -18.61
CA GLY A 359 12.16 -20.18 -19.41
C GLY A 359 12.12 -21.25 -20.50
N HIS A 360 13.24 -21.40 -21.20
CA HIS A 360 13.45 -22.42 -22.21
C HIS A 360 13.09 -23.83 -21.70
N GLY A 361 12.45 -24.63 -22.56
CA GLY A 361 12.02 -25.99 -22.20
C GLY A 361 10.93 -26.09 -21.13
N GLY A 362 10.22 -25.00 -20.83
CA GLY A 362 9.18 -24.98 -19.80
C GLY A 362 9.70 -24.82 -18.37
N ALA A 363 11.00 -24.51 -18.21
CA ALA A 363 11.61 -24.37 -16.89
C ALA A 363 11.05 -23.18 -16.13
N ARG A 364 10.68 -23.39 -14.87
CA ARG A 364 10.13 -22.34 -14.00
C ARG A 364 11.27 -21.44 -13.50
N ILE A 365 11.08 -20.14 -13.51
CA ILE A 365 12.04 -19.17 -12.96
C ILE A 365 11.29 -18.21 -12.03
N TRP A 366 11.74 -18.13 -10.78
CA TRP A 366 11.12 -17.31 -9.73
C TRP A 366 11.94 -16.06 -9.46
N VAL A 367 11.31 -14.89 -9.46
CA VAL A 367 11.99 -13.59 -9.25
C VAL A 367 11.33 -12.84 -8.10
N GLY A 368 12.08 -12.51 -7.06
CA GLY A 368 11.55 -11.76 -5.93
C GLY A 368 11.08 -10.35 -6.32
N ARG A 369 9.99 -9.87 -5.71
CA ARG A 369 9.37 -8.58 -6.04
C ARG A 369 9.99 -7.39 -5.29
N GLY A 370 10.62 -7.65 -4.16
CA GLY A 370 11.22 -6.65 -3.29
C GLY A 370 12.08 -7.30 -2.22
N ALA A 371 12.66 -6.50 -1.32
CA ALA A 371 13.62 -6.95 -0.32
C ALA A 371 13.07 -8.03 0.63
N GLU A 372 11.83 -7.89 1.09
CA GLU A 372 11.19 -8.90 1.97
C GLU A 372 10.80 -10.17 1.21
N ASP A 373 10.31 -10.01 -0.01
CA ASP A 373 9.93 -11.12 -0.90
C ASP A 373 11.17 -11.91 -1.35
N ASN A 374 12.31 -11.25 -1.53
CA ASN A 374 13.62 -11.88 -1.76
C ASN A 374 14.02 -12.81 -0.61
N ASP A 375 13.82 -12.38 0.64
CA ASP A 375 14.10 -13.22 1.81
C ASP A 375 13.15 -14.41 1.90
N GLN A 376 11.86 -14.19 1.63
CA GLN A 376 10.88 -15.28 1.62
C GLN A 376 11.18 -16.28 0.50
N LEU A 377 11.49 -15.81 -0.70
CA LEU A 377 11.86 -16.64 -1.84
C LEU A 377 13.09 -17.48 -1.51
N THR A 378 14.17 -16.87 -1.04
CA THR A 378 15.45 -17.56 -0.80
C THR A 378 15.41 -18.50 0.41
N PHE A 379 14.80 -18.08 1.52
CA PHE A 379 14.92 -18.81 2.79
C PHE A 379 13.68 -19.60 3.22
N LYS A 380 12.50 -19.31 2.66
CA LYS A 380 11.24 -20.01 3.00
C LYS A 380 10.68 -20.86 1.86
N VAL A 381 10.79 -20.40 0.62
CA VAL A 381 10.22 -21.09 -0.56
C VAL A 381 11.24 -22.03 -1.21
N ALA A 382 12.44 -21.53 -1.49
CA ALA A 382 13.44 -22.28 -2.23
C ALA A 382 13.99 -23.47 -1.44
N ARG A 383 14.26 -24.58 -2.13
CA ARG A 383 14.95 -25.73 -1.54
C ARG A 383 16.47 -25.51 -1.56
N PRO A 384 17.23 -26.13 -0.65
CA PRO A 384 18.68 -25.93 -0.56
C PRO A 384 19.47 -26.25 -1.85
N TRP A 385 18.94 -27.12 -2.72
CA TRP A 385 19.54 -27.50 -3.99
C TRP A 385 19.06 -26.68 -5.20
N HIS A 386 18.07 -25.78 -5.01
CA HIS A 386 17.67 -24.87 -6.08
C HIS A 386 18.81 -23.93 -6.46
N LEU A 387 18.82 -23.49 -7.71
CA LEU A 387 19.81 -22.54 -8.19
C LEU A 387 19.37 -21.12 -7.88
N TRP A 388 20.24 -20.33 -7.28
CA TRP A 388 20.04 -18.92 -6.97
C TRP A 388 20.96 -18.07 -7.83
N LEU A 389 20.44 -16.97 -8.38
CA LEU A 389 21.16 -16.02 -9.22
C LEU A 389 20.91 -14.58 -8.75
N HIS A 390 21.91 -13.72 -8.94
CA HIS A 390 21.85 -12.30 -8.63
C HIS A 390 22.86 -11.50 -9.46
N ALA A 391 22.54 -10.24 -9.76
CA ALA A 391 23.44 -9.34 -10.47
C ALA A 391 24.62 -8.95 -9.58
N ARG A 392 25.84 -9.26 -10.01
CA ARG A 392 27.02 -9.13 -9.15
C ARG A 392 27.31 -7.66 -8.85
N GLY A 393 27.51 -7.34 -7.57
CA GLY A 393 27.88 -6.00 -7.12
C GLY A 393 26.79 -4.93 -7.23
N LEU A 394 25.56 -5.30 -7.63
CA LEU A 394 24.47 -4.36 -7.85
C LEU A 394 23.23 -4.72 -7.02
N PRO A 395 22.45 -3.73 -6.55
CA PRO A 395 21.16 -4.02 -5.93
C PRO A 395 20.21 -4.63 -6.96
N GLY A 396 19.45 -5.66 -6.57
CA GLY A 396 18.53 -6.34 -7.49
C GLY A 396 17.73 -7.47 -6.86
N SER A 397 16.80 -8.03 -7.63
CA SER A 397 15.97 -9.15 -7.21
C SER A 397 16.75 -10.45 -7.08
N HIS A 398 16.37 -11.29 -6.11
CA HIS A 398 16.82 -12.68 -6.05
C HIS A 398 16.08 -13.48 -7.12
N VAL A 399 16.82 -14.24 -7.94
CA VAL A 399 16.26 -15.13 -8.94
C VAL A 399 16.54 -16.57 -8.54
N VAL A 400 15.52 -17.43 -8.55
CA VAL A 400 15.63 -18.85 -8.19
C VAL A 400 15.11 -19.71 -9.33
N VAL A 401 15.91 -20.69 -9.76
CA VAL A 401 15.49 -21.76 -10.69
C VAL A 401 15.25 -23.03 -9.86
N PRO A 402 13.99 -23.47 -9.73
CA PRO A 402 13.67 -24.75 -9.11
C PRO A 402 14.22 -25.89 -9.96
N VAL A 403 14.98 -26.76 -9.31
CA VAL A 403 15.60 -27.92 -9.96
C VAL A 403 15.42 -29.14 -9.08
N GLU A 404 15.39 -30.30 -9.69
CA GLU A 404 15.43 -31.56 -8.96
C GLU A 404 16.80 -31.77 -8.30
N LYS A 405 16.82 -32.61 -7.27
CA LYS A 405 18.04 -32.89 -6.52
C LYS A 405 19.02 -33.62 -7.45
N ASN A 406 20.20 -33.04 -7.67
CA ASN A 406 21.27 -33.52 -8.56
C ASN A 406 21.00 -33.36 -10.07
N ALA A 407 19.98 -32.59 -10.48
CA ALA A 407 19.79 -32.25 -11.88
C ALA A 407 20.73 -31.12 -12.32
N GLU A 408 21.30 -31.24 -13.53
CA GLU A 408 22.03 -30.15 -14.17
C GLU A 408 21.04 -29.18 -14.85
N VAL A 409 21.33 -27.89 -14.76
CA VAL A 409 20.52 -26.85 -15.41
C VAL A 409 21.02 -26.65 -16.83
N ALA A 410 20.13 -26.81 -17.80
CA ALA A 410 20.44 -26.50 -19.19
C ALA A 410 20.93 -25.04 -19.33
N GLN A 411 21.96 -24.84 -20.14
CA GLN A 411 22.60 -23.53 -20.32
C GLN A 411 21.58 -22.45 -20.74
N GLU A 412 20.60 -22.80 -21.58
CA GLU A 412 19.54 -21.88 -22.00
C GLU A 412 18.67 -21.36 -20.83
N VAL A 413 18.37 -22.23 -19.85
CA VAL A 413 17.59 -21.83 -18.65
C VAL A 413 18.43 -20.93 -17.74
N LEU A 414 19.74 -21.20 -17.65
CA LEU A 414 20.67 -20.37 -16.90
C LEU A 414 20.77 -18.97 -17.51
N LEU A 415 20.84 -18.88 -18.85
CA LEU A 415 20.83 -17.62 -19.58
C LEU A 415 19.51 -16.86 -19.37
N ASP A 416 18.37 -17.54 -19.46
CA ASP A 416 17.05 -16.93 -19.23
C ASP A 416 16.95 -16.35 -17.81
N ALA A 417 17.40 -17.08 -16.80
CA ALA A 417 17.43 -16.60 -15.42
C ALA A 417 18.39 -15.41 -15.22
N ALA A 418 19.53 -15.39 -15.92
CA ALA A 418 20.47 -14.28 -15.87
C ALA A 418 19.92 -13.00 -16.53
N HIS A 419 19.20 -13.12 -17.64
CA HIS A 419 18.52 -11.98 -18.27
C HIS A 419 17.49 -11.35 -17.34
N LEU A 420 16.74 -12.18 -16.60
CA LEU A 420 15.81 -11.72 -15.58
C LEU A 420 16.54 -11.07 -14.39
N ALA A 421 17.65 -11.65 -13.93
CA ALA A 421 18.44 -11.09 -12.83
C ALA A 421 18.98 -9.70 -13.17
N LEU A 422 19.51 -9.50 -14.38
CA LEU A 422 20.01 -8.21 -14.85
C LEU A 422 18.88 -7.20 -15.05
N HIS A 423 17.77 -7.61 -15.67
CA HIS A 423 16.62 -6.74 -15.91
C HIS A 423 15.96 -6.22 -14.61
N HIS A 424 15.90 -7.05 -13.57
CA HIS A 424 15.37 -6.66 -12.25
C HIS A 424 16.48 -6.23 -11.27
N SER A 425 17.56 -5.64 -11.77
CA SER A 425 18.66 -5.08 -10.99
C SER A 425 18.99 -3.65 -11.39
N GLY A 426 19.97 -3.05 -10.71
CA GLY A 426 20.56 -1.77 -11.10
C GLY A 426 21.22 -1.76 -12.48
N ALA A 427 21.48 -2.92 -13.11
CA ALA A 427 22.00 -3.03 -14.48
C ALA A 427 20.91 -2.99 -15.57
N LYS A 428 19.67 -2.60 -15.23
CA LYS A 428 18.57 -2.58 -16.18
C LYS A 428 18.88 -1.66 -17.37
N GLY A 429 18.92 -2.23 -18.57
CA GLY A 429 19.19 -1.52 -19.82
C GLY A 429 20.65 -1.57 -20.28
N GLU A 430 21.56 -2.11 -19.47
CA GLU A 430 22.96 -2.30 -19.86
C GLU A 430 23.10 -3.42 -20.90
N PRO A 431 23.98 -3.28 -21.91
CA PRO A 431 24.13 -4.28 -22.99
C PRO A 431 24.84 -5.55 -22.51
N ARG A 432 25.57 -5.49 -21.39
CA ARG A 432 26.28 -6.61 -20.75
C ARG A 432 26.21 -6.47 -19.23
N GLY A 433 26.14 -7.59 -18.54
CA GLY A 433 26.19 -7.61 -17.07
C GLY A 433 26.79 -8.90 -16.53
N GLU A 434 27.36 -8.84 -15.34
CA GLU A 434 27.90 -10.00 -14.64
C GLU A 434 26.87 -10.56 -13.66
N VAL A 435 26.65 -11.87 -13.72
CA VAL A 435 25.68 -12.57 -12.86
C VAL A 435 26.41 -13.64 -12.05
N SER A 436 26.18 -13.60 -10.74
CA SER A 436 26.61 -14.66 -9.82
C SER A 436 25.50 -15.70 -9.70
N TYR A 437 25.87 -16.98 -9.71
CA TYR A 437 24.94 -18.08 -9.46
C TYR A 437 25.53 -19.18 -8.57
N MET A 438 24.68 -19.78 -7.74
CA MET A 438 25.05 -20.85 -6.81
C MET A 438 23.81 -21.57 -6.25
N PRO A 439 23.95 -22.79 -5.71
CA PRO A 439 22.88 -23.40 -4.93
C PRO A 439 22.47 -22.58 -3.69
N VAL A 440 21.17 -22.51 -3.40
CA VAL A 440 20.60 -21.75 -2.26
C VAL A 440 21.24 -22.09 -0.91
N LYS A 441 21.68 -23.34 -0.70
CA LYS A 441 22.38 -23.77 0.53
C LYS A 441 23.65 -22.96 0.87
N PHE A 442 24.23 -22.28 -0.12
CA PHE A 442 25.40 -21.44 0.08
C PHE A 442 25.07 -19.96 0.31
N VAL A 443 23.78 -19.60 0.28
CA VAL A 443 23.28 -18.26 0.61
C VAL A 443 22.87 -18.23 2.08
N ARG A 444 23.33 -17.22 2.83
CA ARG A 444 23.10 -17.06 4.26
C ARG A 444 22.68 -15.63 4.60
N LYS A 445 21.73 -15.50 5.51
CA LYS A 445 21.35 -14.22 6.11
C LYS A 445 22.07 -14.00 7.43
N LEU A 446 22.81 -12.90 7.55
CA LEU A 446 23.45 -12.49 8.81
C LEU A 446 22.39 -12.04 9.82
N LYS A 447 22.62 -12.32 11.11
CA LYS A 447 21.73 -11.89 12.19
C LYS A 447 21.73 -10.36 12.28
N GLY A 448 20.57 -9.74 12.04
CA GLY A 448 20.41 -8.28 12.05
C GLY A 448 20.60 -7.58 10.69
N ALA A 449 20.86 -8.33 9.61
CA ALA A 449 20.93 -7.75 8.27
C ALA A 449 19.54 -7.25 7.80
N ALA A 450 19.53 -6.19 6.99
CA ALA A 450 18.32 -5.64 6.41
C ALA A 450 17.61 -6.69 5.53
N PRO A 451 16.29 -6.58 5.30
CA PRO A 451 15.59 -7.46 4.37
C PRO A 451 16.28 -7.49 2.99
N GLY A 452 16.41 -8.67 2.39
CA GLY A 452 17.06 -8.87 1.10
C GLY A 452 18.59 -8.85 1.13
N GLN A 453 19.21 -8.49 2.25
CA GLN A 453 20.66 -8.49 2.38
C GLN A 453 21.17 -9.89 2.74
N VAL A 454 21.95 -10.47 1.83
CA VAL A 454 22.50 -11.82 1.96
C VAL A 454 24.01 -11.85 1.81
N THR A 455 24.62 -12.85 2.42
CA THR A 455 26.02 -13.24 2.19
C THR A 455 26.03 -14.59 1.53
N TYR A 456 26.98 -14.85 0.64
CA TYR A 456 27.06 -16.11 -0.07
C TYR A 456 28.50 -16.55 -0.31
N ALA A 457 28.68 -17.84 -0.52
CA ALA A 457 29.98 -18.46 -0.77
C ALA A 457 29.91 -19.40 -1.97
N ARG A 458 31.07 -19.73 -2.55
CA ARG A 458 31.19 -20.64 -3.71
C ARG A 458 30.38 -20.18 -4.92
N GLU A 459 30.37 -18.86 -5.16
CA GLU A 459 29.75 -18.30 -6.35
C GLU A 459 30.49 -18.76 -7.61
N LYS A 460 29.73 -19.02 -8.67
CA LYS A 460 30.23 -19.02 -10.03
C LYS A 460 29.72 -17.76 -10.70
N THR A 461 30.57 -17.11 -11.49
CA THR A 461 30.19 -15.89 -12.21
C THR A 461 30.34 -16.09 -13.70
N PHE A 462 29.48 -15.43 -14.46
CA PHE A 462 29.60 -15.36 -15.91
C PHE A 462 29.04 -14.03 -16.39
N VAL A 463 29.56 -13.56 -17.52
CA VAL A 463 29.10 -12.34 -18.18
C VAL A 463 28.06 -12.70 -19.22
N VAL A 464 26.93 -12.02 -19.19
CA VAL A 464 25.84 -12.19 -20.15
C VAL A 464 25.70 -10.93 -20.97
N ARG A 465 25.62 -11.10 -22.30
CA ARG A 465 25.18 -10.04 -23.21
C ARG A 465 23.66 -10.09 -23.28
N MET A 466 23.02 -8.95 -23.06
CA MET A 466 21.56 -8.87 -23.08
C MET A 466 21.03 -9.06 -24.50
N GLU A 467 20.09 -10.00 -24.65
CA GLU A 467 19.35 -10.27 -25.88
C GLU A 467 17.91 -9.76 -25.74
N PRO A 468 17.52 -8.66 -26.41
CA PRO A 468 16.19 -8.06 -26.26
C PRO A 468 15.04 -9.02 -26.57
N GLU A 469 15.15 -9.82 -27.63
CA GLU A 469 14.13 -10.80 -28.05
C GLU A 469 13.93 -11.90 -26.99
N ARG A 470 15.02 -12.38 -26.38
CA ARG A 470 14.98 -13.37 -25.30
C ARG A 470 14.29 -12.80 -24.07
N LEU A 471 14.62 -11.58 -23.69
CA LEU A 471 14.01 -10.90 -22.56
C LEU A 471 12.51 -10.64 -22.79
N GLU A 472 12.12 -10.20 -23.98
CA GLU A 472 10.72 -9.96 -24.33
C GLU A 472 9.89 -11.25 -24.24
N ARG A 473 10.41 -12.37 -24.76
CA ARG A 473 9.81 -13.71 -24.61
C ARG A 473 9.58 -14.06 -23.15
N LEU A 474 10.59 -13.86 -22.29
CA LEU A 474 10.47 -14.14 -20.86
C LEU A 474 9.42 -13.25 -20.21
N LEU A 475 9.39 -11.96 -20.50
CA LEU A 475 8.42 -11.02 -19.91
C LEU A 475 6.97 -11.34 -20.32
N LYS A 476 6.74 -11.82 -21.55
CA LYS A 476 5.41 -12.29 -22.02
C LYS A 476 4.96 -13.59 -21.33
N SER A 477 5.89 -14.43 -20.89
CA SER A 477 5.61 -15.71 -20.22
C SER A 477 5.25 -15.59 -18.73
N ARG A 478 5.01 -14.37 -18.23
CA ARG A 478 4.77 -14.12 -16.80
C ARG A 478 3.47 -14.77 -16.35
N HIS A 479 3.56 -15.79 -15.51
CA HIS A 479 2.39 -16.36 -14.85
C HIS A 479 1.98 -15.48 -13.65
N GLY A 480 0.72 -15.04 -13.66
CA GLY A 480 0.14 -14.13 -12.66
C GLY A 480 -0.38 -12.80 -13.22
N ASP A 481 -0.42 -12.62 -14.54
CA ASP A 481 -1.17 -11.55 -15.21
C ASP A 481 -2.40 -12.17 -15.90
N PRO A 482 -3.64 -11.75 -15.64
CA PRO A 482 -4.83 -12.25 -16.35
C PRO A 482 -4.90 -11.78 -17.84
N GLY A 483 -3.79 -11.33 -18.41
CA GLY A 483 -3.73 -10.68 -19.73
C GLY A 483 -2.89 -11.39 -20.80
N SER A 484 -2.44 -12.62 -20.59
CA SER A 484 -1.63 -13.34 -21.58
C SER A 484 -2.04 -14.80 -21.74
N LEU A 485 -3.26 -14.99 -22.23
CA LEU A 485 -3.60 -16.12 -23.09
C LEU A 485 -4.28 -15.50 -24.32
N SER A 486 -3.50 -15.39 -25.39
CA SER A 486 -3.99 -15.15 -26.74
C SER A 486 -4.86 -16.30 -27.22
#